data_AF-A0A2K1IX48-F1
#
_entry.id   AF-A0A2K1IX48-F1
#
_cell.length_a   1.000
_cell.length_b   1.000
_cell.length_c   1.000
_cell.angle_alpha   90.00
_cell.angle_beta   90.00
_cell.angle_gamma   90.00
#
_symmetry.space_group_name_H-M   'P 1'
#
loop_
_entity.id
_entity.type
_entity.pdbx_description
1 polymer ?
#
loop_
_entity_poly.entity_id
_entity_poly.type
_entity_poly.pdbx_seq_one_letter_code
_entity_poly.pdbx_strand_id
1 'polypeptide(L)'
;MGEAREWVLTAVVGVAMLWKLLCVWLRSRRNKLLLSFSPIEDAVTVRTLMANVEFPFVCHLSLEFALFRTYAIPSISSILAKSGKFDSDAVKRADDTEILIREFQSHHVDSDRGSAALRRLNYIHSQYPIKNGDYLYVLGLFILEPMRWIHQYGFRDMTTAEKLANFVSWRDIGIRMGIKDIPEDLEALEKWQEEYEVKHKV
;
A
#
# COMPACT_ATOMS: atom_id res chain seq x y z
N MET A 1 12.53 34.98 -36.57
CA MET A 1 12.21 33.62 -36.05
C MET A 1 12.90 33.29 -34.72
N GLY A 2 14.11 33.80 -34.41
CA GLY A 2 14.78 33.53 -33.14
C GLY A 2 14.09 34.13 -31.90
N GLU A 3 13.70 35.40 -31.98
CA GLU A 3 13.08 36.12 -30.84
C GLU A 3 11.74 35.53 -30.40
N ALA A 4 10.85 35.19 -31.35
CA ALA A 4 9.58 34.53 -31.03
C ALA A 4 9.78 33.17 -30.33
N ARG A 5 10.84 32.43 -30.68
CA ARG A 5 11.18 31.15 -30.05
C ARG A 5 11.71 31.34 -28.62
N GLU A 6 12.45 32.42 -28.35
CA GLU A 6 12.90 32.77 -26.99
C GLU A 6 11.75 33.16 -26.07
N TRP A 7 10.79 33.94 -26.56
CA TRP A 7 9.58 34.28 -25.81
C TRP A 7 8.73 33.06 -25.47
N VAL A 8 8.54 32.14 -26.43
CA VAL A 8 7.82 30.88 -26.20
C VAL A 8 8.54 30.02 -25.16
N LEU A 9 9.86 29.86 -25.27
CA LEU A 9 10.63 29.07 -24.30
C LEU A 9 10.55 29.67 -22.90
N THR A 10 10.70 30.99 -22.78
CA THR A 10 10.60 31.71 -21.50
C THR A 10 9.21 31.55 -20.88
N ALA A 11 8.16 31.66 -21.68
CA ALA A 11 6.78 31.46 -21.22
C ALA A 11 6.55 30.02 -20.74
N VAL A 12 7.00 29.01 -21.49
CA VAL A 12 6.86 27.59 -21.11
C VAL A 12 7.58 27.28 -19.80
N VAL A 13 8.82 27.75 -19.65
CA VAL A 13 9.60 27.58 -18.41
C VAL A 13 8.93 28.31 -17.25
N GLY A 14 8.45 29.54 -17.47
CA GLY A 14 7.73 30.32 -16.46
C GLY A 14 6.46 29.61 -15.97
N VAL A 15 5.64 29.11 -16.89
CA VAL A 15 4.42 28.35 -16.56
C VAL A 15 4.76 27.06 -15.79
N ALA A 16 5.78 26.31 -16.23
CA ALA A 16 6.22 25.10 -15.54
C ALA A 16 6.70 25.38 -14.10
N MET A 17 7.43 26.49 -13.89
CA MET A 17 7.88 26.91 -12.56
C MET A 17 6.71 27.32 -11.67
N LEU A 18 5.76 28.11 -12.19
CA LEU A 18 4.55 28.47 -11.44
C LEU A 18 3.70 27.25 -11.08
N TRP A 19 3.55 26.31 -12.01
CA TRP A 19 2.87 25.04 -11.75
C TRP A 19 3.57 24.23 -10.65
N LYS A 20 4.89 24.12 -10.70
CA LYS A 20 5.67 23.44 -9.66
C LYS A 20 5.48 24.10 -8.29
N LEU A 21 5.52 25.44 -8.21
CA LEU A 21 5.29 26.18 -6.97
C LEU A 21 3.88 25.96 -6.44
N LEU A 22 2.86 25.98 -7.31
CA LEU A 22 1.48 25.67 -6.94
C LEU A 22 1.35 24.25 -6.38
N CYS A 23 1.95 23.24 -7.04
CA CYS A 23 1.97 21.86 -6.57
C CYS A 23 2.63 21.74 -5.19
N VAL A 24 3.78 22.40 -4.97
CA VAL A 24 4.48 22.41 -3.68
C VAL A 24 3.61 23.07 -2.60
N TRP A 25 2.96 24.19 -2.89
CA TRP A 25 2.07 24.86 -1.96
C TRP A 25 0.85 24.01 -1.59
N LEU A 26 0.17 23.42 -2.59
CA LEU A 26 -0.98 22.54 -2.35
C LEU A 26 -0.59 21.30 -1.53
N ARG A 27 0.57 20.70 -1.81
CA ARG A 27 1.11 19.58 -1.03
C ARG A 27 1.43 19.98 0.41
N SER A 28 2.06 21.14 0.61
CA SER A 28 2.34 21.66 1.95
C SER A 28 1.05 21.88 2.75
N ARG A 29 0.02 22.44 2.11
CA ARG A 29 -1.30 22.63 2.73
C ARG A 29 -1.96 21.30 3.12
N ARG A 30 -1.92 20.29 2.25
CA ARG A 30 -2.45 18.96 2.58
C ARG A 30 -1.66 18.24 3.64
N ASN A 31 -0.33 18.38 3.66
CA ASN A 31 0.49 17.81 4.73
C ASN A 31 0.08 18.37 6.10
N LYS A 32 -0.21 19.67 6.21
CA LYS A 32 -0.74 20.27 7.44
C LYS A 32 -2.10 19.71 7.84
N LEU A 33 -2.97 19.43 6.87
CA LEU A 33 -4.26 18.78 7.12
C LEU A 33 -4.07 17.34 7.61
N LEU A 34 -3.21 16.56 6.97
CA LEU A 34 -2.91 15.18 7.36
C LEU A 34 -2.38 15.11 8.80
N LEU A 35 -1.49 16.03 9.17
CA LEU A 35 -0.95 16.14 10.52
C LEU A 35 -1.97 16.63 11.57
N SER A 36 -3.15 17.11 11.16
CA SER A 36 -4.20 17.53 12.08
C SER A 36 -5.12 16.38 12.55
N PHE A 37 -5.04 15.23 11.89
CA PHE A 37 -5.79 14.03 12.25
C PHE A 37 -5.06 13.21 13.32
N SER A 38 -5.82 12.45 14.11
CA SER A 38 -5.26 11.46 15.04
C SER A 38 -4.73 10.27 14.25
N PRO A 39 -3.44 9.90 14.38
CA PRO A 39 -2.87 8.78 13.61
C PRO A 39 -3.43 7.41 14.02
N ILE A 40 -4.18 7.33 15.13
CA ILE A 40 -4.79 6.10 15.63
C ILE A 40 -6.30 6.13 15.38
N GLU A 41 -7.00 7.16 15.83
CA GLU A 41 -8.47 7.23 15.71
C GLU A 41 -8.90 7.49 14.27
N ASP A 42 -8.15 8.31 13.53
CA ASP A 42 -8.39 8.62 12.12
C ASP A 42 -7.47 7.79 11.18
N ALA A 43 -6.92 6.68 11.65
CA ALA A 43 -5.90 5.90 10.93
C ALA A 43 -6.33 5.56 9.49
N VAL A 44 -7.58 5.13 9.31
CA VAL A 44 -8.14 4.81 7.98
C VAL A 44 -8.18 6.04 7.08
N THR A 45 -8.55 7.21 7.62
CA THR A 45 -8.60 8.47 6.87
C THR A 45 -7.20 8.92 6.46
N VAL A 46 -6.25 8.94 7.40
CA VAL A 46 -4.86 9.34 7.16
C VAL A 46 -4.21 8.41 6.14
N ARG A 47 -4.35 7.09 6.31
CA ARG A 47 -3.84 6.08 5.37
C ARG A 47 -4.48 6.24 3.99
N THR A 48 -5.79 6.47 3.90
CA THR A 48 -6.48 6.65 2.61
C THR A 48 -6.00 7.87 1.87
N LEU A 49 -5.87 9.01 2.54
CA LEU A 49 -5.37 10.24 1.93
C LEU A 49 -3.89 10.10 1.54
N MET A 50 -3.07 9.49 2.39
CA MET A 50 -1.67 9.20 2.09
C MET A 50 -1.55 8.32 0.83
N ALA A 51 -2.25 7.18 0.81
CA ALA A 51 -2.10 6.19 -0.25
C ALA A 51 -2.79 6.58 -1.56
N ASN A 52 -3.93 7.30 -1.53
CA ASN A 52 -4.74 7.56 -2.72
C ASN A 52 -4.67 9.02 -3.22
N VAL A 53 -4.13 9.95 -2.42
CA VAL A 53 -4.05 11.38 -2.78
C VAL A 53 -2.62 11.88 -2.79
N GLU A 54 -1.83 11.60 -1.75
CA GLU A 54 -0.44 12.05 -1.68
C GLU A 54 0.45 11.21 -2.59
N PHE A 55 0.43 9.88 -2.45
CA PHE A 55 1.33 8.98 -3.16
C PHE A 55 0.63 7.88 -4.00
N PRO A 56 -0.44 8.18 -4.77
CA PRO A 56 -1.25 7.17 -5.46
C PRO A 56 -0.43 6.22 -6.33
N PHE A 57 0.45 6.77 -7.16
CA PHE A 57 1.27 5.98 -8.07
C PHE A 57 2.31 5.12 -7.32
N VAL A 58 3.02 5.73 -6.35
CA VAL A 58 4.11 5.05 -5.63
C VAL A 58 3.55 3.94 -4.74
N CYS A 59 2.47 4.20 -4.00
CA CYS A 59 1.81 3.18 -3.19
C CYS A 59 1.30 2.02 -4.04
N HIS A 60 0.57 2.30 -5.12
CA HIS A 60 0.04 1.24 -5.98
C HIS A 60 1.16 0.37 -6.57
N LEU A 61 2.16 1.00 -7.20
CA LEU A 61 3.26 0.29 -7.83
C LEU A 61 4.10 -0.51 -6.82
N SER A 62 4.31 0.04 -5.61
CA SER A 62 5.04 -0.68 -4.55
C SER A 62 4.36 -2.00 -4.18
N LEU A 63 3.04 -2.04 -4.12
CA LEU A 63 2.28 -3.23 -3.76
C LEU A 63 2.24 -4.26 -4.89
N GLU A 64 2.14 -3.82 -6.14
CA GLU A 64 2.27 -4.72 -7.29
C GLU A 64 3.63 -5.43 -7.30
N PHE A 65 4.70 -4.68 -7.03
CA PHE A 65 6.05 -5.24 -6.95
C PHE A 65 6.24 -6.12 -5.71
N ALA A 66 5.67 -5.73 -4.57
CA ALA A 66 5.71 -6.51 -3.35
C ALA A 66 5.16 -7.93 -3.56
N LEU A 67 4.08 -8.07 -4.33
CA LEU A 67 3.48 -9.37 -4.61
C LEU A 67 4.41 -10.32 -5.37
N PHE A 68 5.34 -9.82 -6.20
CA PHE A 68 6.32 -10.69 -6.86
C PHE A 68 7.23 -11.42 -5.86
N ARG A 69 7.53 -10.81 -4.70
CA ARG A 69 8.32 -11.48 -3.65
C ARG A 69 7.60 -12.73 -3.14
N THR A 70 6.27 -12.68 -3.06
CA THR A 70 5.46 -13.83 -2.62
C THR A 70 5.54 -15.01 -3.60
N TYR A 71 5.83 -14.77 -4.88
CA TYR A 71 5.95 -15.81 -5.90
C TYR A 71 7.24 -16.63 -5.74
N ALA A 72 8.25 -16.07 -5.06
CA ALA A 72 9.48 -16.77 -4.74
C ALA A 72 9.35 -17.71 -3.53
N ILE A 73 8.25 -17.63 -2.77
CA ILE A 73 8.02 -18.48 -1.58
C ILE A 73 7.32 -19.77 -2.00
N PRO A 74 7.94 -20.96 -1.84
CA PRO A 74 7.38 -22.22 -2.34
C PRO A 74 5.98 -22.58 -1.84
N SER A 75 5.64 -22.27 -0.58
CA SER A 75 4.30 -22.54 -0.03
C SER A 75 3.23 -21.67 -0.66
N ILE A 76 3.54 -20.40 -0.96
CA ILE A 76 2.62 -19.47 -1.61
C ILE A 76 2.52 -19.79 -3.10
N SER A 77 3.66 -19.94 -3.79
CA SER A 77 3.69 -20.19 -5.23
C SER A 77 3.00 -21.49 -5.61
N SER A 78 3.08 -22.54 -4.79
CA SER A 78 2.33 -23.79 -5.02
C SER A 78 0.80 -23.57 -4.99
N ILE A 79 0.29 -22.72 -4.09
CA ILE A 79 -1.14 -22.38 -4.03
C ILE A 79 -1.54 -21.57 -5.26
N LEU A 80 -0.72 -20.57 -5.63
CA LEU A 80 -0.96 -19.72 -6.80
C LEU A 80 -0.99 -20.54 -8.10
N ALA A 81 -0.04 -21.45 -8.29
CA ALA A 81 -0.01 -22.36 -9.43
C ALA A 81 -1.24 -23.29 -9.46
N LYS A 82 -1.59 -23.91 -8.32
CA LYS A 82 -2.77 -24.79 -8.20
C LYS A 82 -4.09 -24.07 -8.46
N SER A 83 -4.16 -22.77 -8.19
CA SER A 83 -5.37 -21.99 -8.48
C SER A 83 -5.67 -21.89 -9.99
N GLY A 84 -4.64 -22.03 -10.84
CA GLY A 84 -4.73 -21.90 -12.31
C GLY A 84 -5.10 -20.49 -12.80
N LYS A 85 -5.22 -19.50 -11.91
CA LYS A 85 -5.72 -18.16 -12.26
C LYS A 85 -4.69 -17.28 -12.96
N PHE A 86 -3.40 -17.53 -12.76
CA PHE A 86 -2.36 -16.84 -13.54
C PHE A 86 -2.31 -17.30 -15.01
N ASP A 87 -2.69 -18.54 -15.30
CA ASP A 87 -2.68 -19.05 -16.67
C ASP A 87 -3.99 -18.75 -17.41
N SER A 88 -5.12 -18.90 -16.71
CA SER A 88 -6.45 -18.79 -17.33
C SER A 88 -6.95 -17.36 -17.48
N ASP A 89 -6.75 -16.50 -16.47
CA ASP A 89 -7.30 -15.14 -16.46
C ASP A 89 -6.57 -14.23 -15.45
N ALA A 90 -5.28 -13.98 -15.72
CA ALA A 90 -4.42 -13.20 -14.82
C ALA A 90 -4.91 -11.77 -14.59
N VAL A 91 -5.46 -11.14 -15.64
CA VAL A 91 -5.98 -9.77 -15.58
C VAL A 91 -7.16 -9.70 -14.63
N LYS A 92 -8.16 -10.57 -14.82
CA LYS A 92 -9.30 -10.61 -13.91
C LYS A 92 -8.88 -10.91 -12.46
N ARG A 93 -7.92 -11.81 -12.25
CA ARG A 93 -7.40 -12.11 -10.91
C ARG A 93 -6.78 -10.87 -10.27
N ALA A 94 -6.02 -10.08 -11.02
CA ALA A 94 -5.44 -8.82 -10.54
C ALA A 94 -6.54 -7.82 -10.19
N ASP A 95 -7.51 -7.60 -11.09
CA ASP A 95 -8.65 -6.70 -10.87
C ASP A 95 -9.49 -7.10 -9.64
N ASP A 96 -9.84 -8.40 -9.51
CA ASP A 96 -10.58 -8.93 -8.36
C ASP A 96 -9.83 -8.66 -7.05
N THR A 97 -8.49 -8.78 -7.07
CA THR A 97 -7.63 -8.54 -5.90
C THR A 97 -7.63 -7.05 -5.56
N GLU A 98 -7.43 -6.18 -6.54
CA GLU A 98 -7.43 -4.72 -6.34
C GLU A 98 -8.77 -4.24 -5.79
N ILE A 99 -9.89 -4.69 -6.35
CA ILE A 99 -11.23 -4.31 -5.89
C ILE A 99 -11.41 -4.67 -4.43
N LEU A 100 -11.14 -5.91 -4.03
CA LEU A 100 -11.30 -6.32 -2.63
C LEU A 100 -10.43 -5.49 -1.69
N ILE A 101 -9.14 -5.31 -2.03
CA ILE A 101 -8.21 -4.52 -1.22
C ILE A 101 -8.71 -3.08 -1.10
N ARG A 102 -9.08 -2.45 -2.21
CA ARG A 102 -9.53 -1.06 -2.22
C ARG A 102 -10.78 -0.84 -1.38
N GLU A 103 -11.71 -1.80 -1.37
CA GLU A 103 -12.95 -1.71 -0.58
C GLU A 103 -12.69 -1.70 0.93
N PHE A 104 -11.92 -2.67 1.47
CA PHE A 104 -11.65 -2.70 2.91
C PHE A 104 -10.55 -1.72 3.36
N GLN A 105 -9.80 -1.13 2.42
CA GLN A 105 -8.84 -0.08 2.74
C GLN A 105 -9.46 1.32 2.72
N SER A 106 -10.29 1.62 1.72
CA SER A 106 -10.88 2.96 1.53
C SER A 106 -12.10 3.18 2.42
N HIS A 107 -12.63 2.11 3.02
CA HIS A 107 -13.69 2.14 4.01
C HIS A 107 -13.21 1.48 5.30
N HIS A 108 -13.68 1.96 6.46
CA HIS A 108 -13.41 1.27 7.71
C HIS A 108 -13.92 -0.18 7.62
N VAL A 109 -13.20 -1.13 8.19
CA VAL A 109 -13.54 -2.56 8.16
C VAL A 109 -14.86 -2.91 8.85
N ASP A 110 -15.38 -2.00 9.69
CA ASP A 110 -16.72 -2.08 10.29
C ASP A 110 -17.83 -1.47 9.43
N SER A 111 -17.49 -0.81 8.31
CA SER A 111 -18.50 -0.36 7.35
C SER A 111 -19.08 -1.54 6.57
N ASP A 112 -20.28 -1.37 6.00
CA ASP A 112 -20.92 -2.40 5.17
C ASP A 112 -20.01 -2.88 4.03
N ARG A 113 -19.39 -1.93 3.31
CA ARG A 113 -18.51 -2.22 2.17
C ARG A 113 -17.20 -2.89 2.61
N GLY A 114 -16.53 -2.31 3.61
CA GLY A 114 -15.26 -2.85 4.11
C GLY A 114 -15.43 -4.25 4.71
N SER A 115 -16.48 -4.46 5.50
CA SER A 115 -16.82 -5.76 6.09
C SER A 115 -17.18 -6.79 5.03
N ALA A 116 -17.97 -6.43 4.01
CA ALA A 116 -18.32 -7.35 2.93
C ALA A 116 -17.08 -7.79 2.12
N ALA A 117 -16.19 -6.86 1.79
CA ALA A 117 -14.96 -7.16 1.06
C ALA A 117 -14.01 -8.05 1.89
N LEU A 118 -13.80 -7.73 3.17
CA LEU A 118 -12.93 -8.51 4.03
C LEU A 118 -13.46 -9.92 4.29
N ARG A 119 -14.77 -10.08 4.49
CA ARG A 119 -15.41 -11.41 4.58
C ARG A 119 -15.25 -12.21 3.28
N ARG A 120 -15.38 -11.55 2.12
CA ARG A 120 -15.16 -12.21 0.82
C ARG A 120 -13.71 -12.67 0.67
N LEU A 121 -12.74 -11.84 1.06
CA LEU A 121 -11.32 -12.21 1.06
C LEU A 121 -11.07 -13.42 1.98
N ASN A 122 -11.57 -13.39 3.22
CA ASN A 122 -11.44 -14.49 4.18
C ASN A 122 -12.04 -15.79 3.65
N TYR A 123 -13.20 -15.73 2.99
CA TYR A 123 -13.82 -16.91 2.36
C TYR A 123 -12.97 -17.50 1.23
N ILE A 124 -12.38 -16.65 0.37
CA ILE A 124 -11.49 -17.12 -0.71
C ILE A 124 -10.26 -17.78 -0.12
N HIS A 125 -9.63 -17.10 0.85
CA HIS A 125 -8.44 -17.60 1.51
C HIS A 125 -8.68 -18.89 2.31
N SER A 126 -9.88 -19.09 2.88
CA SER A 126 -10.23 -20.33 3.60
C SER A 126 -10.30 -21.57 2.70
N GLN A 127 -10.32 -21.41 1.37
CA GLN A 127 -10.29 -22.53 0.43
C GLN A 127 -8.88 -23.13 0.29
N TYR A 128 -7.86 -22.52 0.91
CA TYR A 128 -6.47 -22.92 0.78
C TYR A 128 -5.80 -23.08 2.15
N PRO A 129 -4.87 -24.03 2.30
CA PRO A 129 -4.13 -24.25 3.55
C PRO A 129 -2.98 -23.24 3.70
N ILE A 130 -3.29 -21.95 3.77
CA ILE A 130 -2.31 -20.86 3.91
C ILE A 130 -1.77 -20.87 5.35
N LYS A 131 -0.43 -20.87 5.50
CA LYS A 131 0.23 -20.87 6.81
C LYS A 131 0.15 -19.47 7.44
N ASN A 132 0.07 -19.40 8.77
CA ASN A 132 0.07 -18.11 9.48
C ASN A 132 1.28 -17.23 9.13
N GLY A 133 2.48 -17.82 9.04
CA GLY A 133 3.68 -17.09 8.65
C GLY A 133 3.59 -16.49 7.24
N ASP A 134 2.94 -17.18 6.30
CA ASP A 134 2.77 -16.68 4.93
C ASP A 134 1.77 -15.52 4.91
N TYR A 135 0.69 -15.59 5.70
CA TYR A 135 -0.22 -14.45 5.91
C TYR A 135 0.50 -13.24 6.50
N LEU A 136 1.26 -13.46 7.58
CA LEU A 136 1.94 -12.38 8.29
C LEU A 136 3.03 -11.74 7.41
N TYR A 137 3.71 -12.54 6.58
CA TYR A 137 4.67 -12.03 5.60
C TYR A 137 4.01 -11.12 4.57
N VAL A 138 2.90 -11.57 3.97
CA VAL A 138 2.14 -10.77 3.01
C VAL A 138 1.57 -9.51 3.66
N LEU A 139 1.06 -9.59 4.88
CA LEU A 139 0.63 -8.42 5.65
C LEU A 139 1.78 -7.42 5.87
N GLY A 140 2.97 -7.93 6.23
CA GLY A 140 4.18 -7.12 6.37
C GLY A 140 4.56 -6.40 5.09
N LEU A 141 4.46 -7.06 3.92
CA LEU A 141 4.69 -6.43 2.63
C LEU A 141 3.72 -5.27 2.37
N PHE A 142 2.43 -5.46 2.66
CA PHE A 142 1.43 -4.41 2.52
C PHE A 142 1.66 -3.19 3.43
N ILE A 143 2.30 -3.40 4.59
CA ILE A 143 2.64 -2.34 5.53
C ILE A 143 3.94 -1.62 5.12
N LEU A 144 5.00 -2.38 4.84
CA LEU A 144 6.37 -1.88 4.76
C LEU A 144 6.77 -1.42 3.36
N GLU A 145 6.31 -2.09 2.30
CA GLU A 145 6.74 -1.77 0.93
C GLU A 145 6.31 -0.37 0.49
N PRO A 146 5.07 0.10 0.77
CA PRO A 146 4.72 1.49 0.51
C PRO A 146 5.63 2.48 1.24
N MET A 147 6.04 2.19 2.47
CA MET A 147 6.94 3.06 3.23
C MET A 147 8.33 3.13 2.60
N ARG A 148 8.91 1.97 2.25
CA ARG A 148 10.21 1.85 1.59
C ARG A 148 10.23 2.59 0.24
N TRP A 149 9.20 2.38 -0.57
CA TRP A 149 9.08 3.01 -1.88
C TRP A 149 8.81 4.50 -1.82
N ILE A 150 7.99 4.98 -0.88
CA ILE A 150 7.79 6.43 -0.68
C ILE A 150 9.09 7.08 -0.21
N HIS A 151 9.83 6.46 0.71
CA HIS A 151 11.12 6.99 1.14
C HIS A 151 12.10 7.14 -0.04
N GLN A 152 12.13 6.18 -0.95
CA GLN A 152 13.06 6.18 -2.08
C GLN A 152 12.61 7.03 -3.28
N TYR A 153 11.31 7.01 -3.61
CA TYR A 153 10.77 7.55 -4.86
C TYR A 153 9.71 8.64 -4.66
N GLY A 154 9.25 8.85 -3.42
CA GLY A 154 8.28 9.88 -3.08
C GLY A 154 8.87 11.29 -3.16
N PHE A 155 8.01 12.29 -3.34
CA PHE A 155 8.45 13.70 -3.29
C PHE A 155 8.76 14.18 -1.86
N ARG A 156 8.46 13.37 -0.84
CA ARG A 156 8.82 13.49 0.58
C ARG A 156 8.71 12.10 1.22
N ASP A 157 9.31 11.91 2.39
CA ASP A 157 9.05 10.73 3.21
C ASP A 157 7.64 10.79 3.85
N MET A 158 7.13 9.63 4.23
CA MET A 158 5.96 9.53 5.10
C MET A 158 6.30 10.13 6.47
N THR A 159 5.38 10.91 7.01
CA THR A 159 5.44 11.42 8.38
C THR A 159 5.25 10.26 9.38
N THR A 160 5.68 10.45 10.62
CA THR A 160 5.45 9.46 11.69
C THR A 160 3.96 9.14 11.87
N ALA A 161 3.10 10.15 11.74
CA ALA A 161 1.65 9.98 11.80
C ALA A 161 1.11 9.09 10.67
N GLU A 162 1.59 9.28 9.44
CA GLU A 162 1.22 8.45 8.29
C GLU A 162 1.74 7.01 8.42
N LYS A 163 2.97 6.81 8.91
CA LYS A 163 3.55 5.47 9.14
C LYS A 163 2.74 4.71 10.18
N LEU A 164 2.41 5.37 11.31
CA LEU A 164 1.59 4.78 12.37
C LEU A 164 0.16 4.48 11.90
N ALA A 165 -0.48 5.41 11.19
CA ALA A 165 -1.83 5.20 10.64
C ALA A 165 -1.87 4.02 9.66
N ASN A 166 -0.85 3.86 8.82
CA ASN A 166 -0.73 2.73 7.90
C ASN A 166 -0.58 1.41 8.67
N PHE A 167 0.31 1.38 9.67
CA PHE A 167 0.50 0.21 10.53
C PHE A 167 -0.77 -0.20 11.26
N VAL A 168 -1.42 0.74 11.96
CA VAL A 168 -2.64 0.48 12.75
C VAL A 168 -3.77 -0.03 11.85
N SER A 169 -3.99 0.62 10.69
CA SER A 169 -5.05 0.22 9.77
C SER A 169 -4.86 -1.20 9.24
N TRP A 170 -3.65 -1.54 8.81
CA TRP A 170 -3.34 -2.88 8.31
C TRP A 170 -3.32 -3.94 9.40
N ARG A 171 -2.84 -3.59 10.60
CA ARG A 171 -2.86 -4.51 11.75
C ARG A 171 -4.29 -4.89 12.12
N ASP A 172 -5.23 -3.95 12.13
CA ASP A 172 -6.65 -4.25 12.35
C ASP A 172 -7.22 -5.20 11.29
N ILE A 173 -6.90 -4.96 10.01
CA ILE A 173 -7.25 -5.89 8.92
C ILE A 173 -6.66 -7.28 9.20
N GLY A 174 -5.38 -7.37 9.54
CA GLY A 174 -4.71 -8.65 9.82
C GLY A 174 -5.34 -9.42 11.00
N ILE A 175 -5.70 -8.72 12.08
CA ILE A 175 -6.42 -9.30 13.22
C ILE A 175 -7.76 -9.89 12.76
N ARG A 176 -8.51 -9.17 11.94
CA ARG A 176 -9.82 -9.60 11.41
C ARG A 176 -9.73 -10.68 10.33
N MET A 177 -8.57 -10.84 9.71
CA MET A 177 -8.23 -12.00 8.89
C MET A 177 -7.85 -13.23 9.72
N GLY A 178 -7.74 -13.08 11.04
CA GLY A 178 -7.40 -14.16 11.97
C GLY A 178 -5.89 -14.44 12.06
N ILE A 179 -5.05 -13.56 11.51
CA ILE A 179 -3.59 -13.67 11.57
C ILE A 179 -3.13 -13.56 13.02
N LYS A 180 -2.24 -14.47 13.43
CA LYS A 180 -1.69 -14.56 14.79
C LYS A 180 -0.29 -13.98 14.85
N ASP A 181 0.10 -13.57 16.04
CA ASP A 181 1.45 -13.10 16.36
C ASP A 181 1.90 -11.91 15.50
N ILE A 182 0.96 -11.03 15.14
CA ILE A 182 1.29 -9.78 14.45
C ILE A 182 2.08 -8.89 15.44
N PRO A 183 3.30 -8.46 15.09
CA PRO A 183 4.11 -7.59 15.94
C PRO A 183 3.37 -6.32 16.39
N GLU A 184 3.78 -5.78 17.54
CA GLU A 184 3.09 -4.65 18.19
C GLU A 184 3.49 -3.29 17.62
N ASP A 185 4.63 -3.22 16.94
CA ASP A 185 5.15 -2.01 16.31
C ASP A 185 5.87 -2.32 14.99
N LEU A 186 6.28 -1.24 14.30
CA LEU A 186 6.92 -1.32 12.99
C LEU A 186 8.32 -1.93 13.06
N GLU A 187 9.12 -1.63 14.09
CA GLU A 187 10.49 -2.14 14.23
C GLU A 187 10.48 -3.65 14.42
N ALA A 188 9.58 -4.15 15.27
CA ALA A 188 9.38 -5.57 15.49
C ALA A 188 8.85 -6.27 14.22
N LEU A 189 7.99 -5.60 13.43
CA LEU A 189 7.51 -6.12 12.15
C LEU A 189 8.62 -6.21 11.10
N GLU A 190 9.46 -5.18 10.98
CA GLU A 190 10.60 -5.16 10.07
C GLU A 190 11.56 -6.30 10.39
N LYS A 191 11.96 -6.42 11.66
CA LYS A 191 12.84 -7.51 12.12
C LYS A 191 12.23 -8.89 11.86
N TRP A 192 10.95 -9.06 12.17
CA TRP A 192 10.26 -10.32 11.91
C TRP A 192 10.23 -10.66 10.41
N GLN A 193 10.02 -9.66 9.54
CA GLN A 193 10.02 -9.86 8.09
C GLN A 193 11.41 -10.25 7.58
N GLU A 194 12.47 -9.61 8.07
CA GLU A 194 13.86 -9.96 7.73
C GLU A 194 14.21 -11.41 8.13
N GLU A 195 13.82 -11.83 9.34
CA GLU A 195 14.01 -13.21 9.80
C GLU A 195 13.24 -14.21 8.94
N TYR A 196 12.00 -13.86 8.54
CA TYR A 196 11.19 -14.67 7.64
C TYR A 196 11.86 -14.79 6.25
N GLU A 197 12.37 -13.68 5.71
CA GLU A 197 13.05 -13.62 4.40
C GLU A 197 14.33 -14.45 4.39
N VAL A 198 15.18 -14.34 5.42
CA VAL A 198 16.38 -15.18 5.55
C VAL A 198 16.02 -16.67 5.59
N LYS A 199 14.97 -17.03 6.33
CA LYS A 199 14.51 -18.42 6.44
C LYS A 199 13.99 -18.98 5.12
N HIS A 200 13.29 -18.16 4.32
CA HIS A 200 12.66 -18.59 3.07
C HIS A 200 13.47 -18.24 1.81
N LYS A 201 14.58 -17.51 1.96
CA LYS A 201 15.52 -17.07 0.90
C LYS A 201 14.85 -16.20 -0.17
N VAL A 202 14.14 -15.16 0.28
CA VAL A 202 13.38 -14.19 -0.55
C VAL A 202 13.77 -12.76 -0.19
#